data_AF-A0A935J5U5-F1
#
_entry.id   AF-A0A935J5U5-F1
#
_cell.length_a   1.000
_cell.length_b   1.000
_cell.length_c   1.000
_cell.angle_alpha   90.00
_cell.angle_beta   90.00
_cell.angle_gamma   90.00
#
_symmetry.space_group_name_H-M   'P 1'
#
loop_
_entity.id
_entity.type
_entity.pdbx_description
1 polymer ?
#
loop_
_entity_poly.entity_id
_entity_poly.type
_entity_poly.pdbx_seq_one_letter_code
_entity_poly.pdbx_strand_id
1 'polypeptide(L)'
;MASSDDAPKLTASDLARAKLRVGGKEVSREEFSSAVNAHLGKQRVSIMLDGSIIAFFKAKAGERGYQTLINQALHQAMTGEQIEATLRRVIREELHAT
;
A
#
# COMPACT_ATOMS: atom_id res chain seq x y z
N MET A 1 32.45 -7.34 23.70
CA MET A 1 31.12 -6.73 23.46
C MET A 1 30.81 -7.00 22.00
N ALA A 2 29.81 -7.84 21.69
CA ALA A 2 29.44 -8.11 20.30
C ALA A 2 28.81 -6.84 19.70
N SER A 3 29.36 -6.37 18.59
CA SER A 3 28.79 -5.26 17.83
C SER A 3 27.46 -5.70 17.23
N SER A 4 26.51 -4.78 17.08
CA SER A 4 25.17 -5.04 16.49
C SER A 4 25.23 -5.67 15.08
N ASP A 5 26.39 -5.68 14.44
CA ASP A 5 26.65 -6.16 13.09
C ASP A 5 26.97 -7.68 13.01
N ASP A 6 27.25 -8.34 14.15
CA ASP A 6 27.46 -9.80 14.23
C ASP A 6 26.13 -10.59 14.36
N ALA A 7 24.99 -9.93 14.20
CA ALA A 7 23.69 -10.59 14.28
C ALA A 7 23.49 -11.53 13.08
N PRO A 8 23.07 -12.79 13.30
CA PRO A 8 22.82 -13.72 12.20
C PRO A 8 21.74 -13.18 11.26
N LYS A 9 21.94 -13.38 9.96
CA LYS A 9 20.95 -13.00 8.94
C LYS A 9 19.65 -13.77 9.19
N LEU A 10 18.55 -13.04 9.35
CA LEU A 10 17.21 -13.61 9.49
C LEU A 10 16.86 -14.44 8.25
N THR A 11 16.47 -15.70 8.46
CA THR A 11 16.02 -16.60 7.39
C THR A 11 14.49 -16.68 7.34
N ALA A 12 13.95 -17.19 6.23
CA ALA A 12 12.52 -17.44 6.10
C ALA A 12 11.99 -18.44 7.16
N SER A 13 12.82 -19.41 7.56
CA SER A 13 12.50 -20.38 8.61
C SER A 13 12.44 -19.75 10.00
N ASP A 14 13.19 -18.66 10.23
CA ASP A 14 13.12 -17.91 11.49
C ASP A 14 11.82 -17.13 11.58
N LEU A 15 11.39 -16.54 10.46
CA LEU A 15 10.09 -15.87 10.35
C LEU A 15 8.92 -16.86 10.52
N ALA A 16 9.05 -18.09 10.02
CA ALA A 16 8.01 -19.11 10.15
C ALA A 16 7.77 -19.55 11.61
N ARG A 17 8.80 -19.44 12.47
CA ARG A 17 8.73 -19.80 13.90
C ARG A 17 8.49 -18.59 14.81
N ALA A 18 8.31 -17.40 14.23
CA ALA A 18 8.17 -16.18 14.99
C ALA A 18 6.83 -16.14 15.76
N LYS A 19 6.91 -15.65 17.01
CA LYS A 19 5.71 -15.33 17.81
C LYS A 19 5.19 -13.96 17.40
N LEU A 20 4.03 -13.95 16.74
CA LEU A 20 3.37 -12.73 16.29
C LEU A 20 2.63 -12.07 17.45
N ARG A 21 2.80 -10.75 17.62
CA ARG A 21 2.20 -10.00 18.73
C ARG A 21 1.56 -8.71 18.26
N VAL A 22 0.40 -8.37 18.83
CA VAL A 22 -0.29 -7.08 18.66
C VAL A 22 -0.58 -6.52 20.05
N GLY A 23 -0.17 -5.27 20.32
CA GLY A 23 -0.35 -4.65 21.63
C GLY A 23 0.28 -5.43 22.79
N GLY A 24 1.38 -6.14 22.52
CA GLY A 24 2.06 -6.99 23.51
C GLY A 24 1.42 -8.36 23.77
N LYS A 25 0.30 -8.71 23.13
CA LYS A 25 -0.32 -10.04 23.24
C LYS A 25 0.05 -10.92 22.06
N GLU A 26 0.33 -12.20 22.30
CA GLU A 26 0.54 -13.19 21.23
C GLU A 26 -0.79 -13.44 20.50
N VAL A 27 -0.74 -13.45 19.17
CA VAL A 27 -1.91 -13.52 18.28
C VAL A 27 -1.67 -14.51 17.15
N SER A 28 -2.75 -14.95 16.49
CA SER A 28 -2.63 -15.76 15.28
C SER A 28 -2.04 -14.97 14.11
N ARG A 29 -1.63 -15.66 13.04
CA ARG A 29 -1.09 -15.02 11.84
C ARG A 29 -2.15 -14.20 11.11
N GLU A 30 -3.39 -14.68 11.13
CA GLU A 30 -4.56 -14.02 10.55
C GLU A 30 -4.88 -12.72 11.32
N GLU A 31 -4.90 -12.78 12.65
CA GLU A 31 -5.11 -11.61 13.52
C GLU A 31 -4.01 -10.58 13.35
N PHE A 32 -2.75 -11.02 13.32
CA PHE A 32 -1.60 -10.15 13.07
C PHE A 32 -1.72 -9.47 11.71
N SER A 33 -2.00 -10.23 10.64
CA SER A 33 -2.18 -9.67 9.30
C SER A 33 -3.33 -8.67 9.24
N SER A 34 -4.44 -8.96 9.93
CA SER A 34 -5.60 -8.06 10.00
C SER A 34 -5.23 -6.74 10.70
N ALA A 35 -4.57 -6.82 11.86
CA ALA A 35 -4.13 -5.65 12.61
C ALA A 35 -3.12 -4.80 11.83
N VAL A 36 -2.19 -5.43 11.11
CA VAL A 36 -1.24 -4.73 10.24
C VAL A 36 -1.97 -4.03 9.09
N ASN A 37 -2.90 -4.70 8.42
CA ASN A 37 -3.67 -4.10 7.33
C ASN A 37 -4.51 -2.91 7.80
N ALA A 38 -5.18 -3.04 8.96
CA ALA A 38 -5.93 -1.97 9.58
C ALA A 38 -5.04 -0.77 9.92
N HIS A 39 -3.85 -1.02 10.49
CA HIS A 39 -2.89 0.04 10.81
C HIS A 39 -2.35 0.75 9.54
N LEU A 40 -2.11 -0.01 8.47
CA LEU A 40 -1.66 0.53 7.18
C LEU A 40 -2.79 1.19 6.36
N GLY A 41 -4.04 1.17 6.85
CA GLY A 41 -5.21 1.66 6.10
C GLY A 41 -5.49 0.89 4.81
N LYS A 42 -4.95 -0.34 4.68
CA LYS A 42 -5.12 -1.17 3.48
C LYS A 42 -6.36 -2.04 3.65
N GLN A 43 -7.30 -1.91 2.72
CA GLN A 43 -8.50 -2.74 2.70
C GLN A 43 -8.39 -3.80 1.59
N ARG A 44 -8.72 -5.06 1.93
CA ARG A 44 -8.88 -6.12 0.93
C ARG A 44 -10.24 -5.95 0.27
N VAL A 45 -10.24 -5.68 -1.03
CA VAL A 45 -11.45 -5.55 -1.85
C VAL A 45 -11.46 -6.62 -2.92
N SER A 46 -12.64 -7.15 -3.24
CA SER A 46 -12.85 -8.01 -4.40
C SER A 46 -13.37 -7.14 -5.54
N ILE A 47 -12.56 -6.96 -6.58
CA ILE A 47 -12.89 -6.17 -7.77
C ILE A 47 -12.54 -6.99 -9.02
N MET A 48 -13.32 -6.82 -10.09
CA MET A 48 -12.92 -7.32 -11.40
C MET A 48 -12.05 -6.27 -12.09
N LEU A 49 -10.95 -6.70 -12.70
CA LEU A 49 -10.11 -5.89 -13.55
C LEU A 49 -9.94 -6.62 -14.88
N ASP A 50 -9.88 -5.86 -15.96
CA ASP A 50 -9.65 -6.43 -17.28
C ASP A 50 -8.31 -7.15 -17.33
N GLY A 51 -8.30 -8.28 -18.05
CA GLY A 51 -7.08 -9.08 -18.22
C GLY A 51 -5.93 -8.28 -18.85
N SER A 52 -6.24 -7.32 -19.72
CA SER A 52 -5.27 -6.41 -20.34
C SER A 52 -4.59 -5.50 -19.32
N ILE A 53 -5.33 -4.97 -18.35
CA ILE A 53 -4.81 -4.13 -17.26
C ILE A 53 -3.86 -4.96 -16.40
N ILE A 54 -4.29 -6.16 -16.00
CA ILE A 54 -3.45 -7.08 -15.21
C ILE A 54 -2.17 -7.43 -15.98
N ALA A 55 -2.27 -7.74 -17.26
CA ALA A 55 -1.12 -8.08 -18.10
C ALA A 55 -0.13 -6.90 -18.21
N PHE A 56 -0.63 -5.68 -18.45
CA PHE A 56 0.18 -4.48 -18.51
C PHE A 56 0.95 -4.24 -17.21
N PHE A 57 0.27 -4.28 -16.07
CA PHE A 57 0.93 -4.05 -14.78
C PHE A 57 1.86 -5.20 -14.39
N LYS A 58 1.55 -6.45 -14.71
CA LYS A 58 2.46 -7.59 -14.52
C LYS A 58 3.76 -7.41 -15.30
N ALA A 59 3.68 -7.00 -16.58
CA ALA A 59 4.86 -6.74 -17.40
C ALA A 59 5.70 -5.57 -16.85
N LYS A 60 5.04 -4.55 -16.29
CA LYS A 60 5.70 -3.37 -15.71
C LYS A 60 6.30 -3.61 -14.31
N ALA A 61 5.84 -4.62 -13.58
CA ALA A 61 6.12 -4.75 -12.16
C ALA A 61 7.56 -5.17 -11.84
N GLY A 62 8.25 -5.91 -12.72
CA GLY A 62 9.58 -6.44 -12.41
C GLY A 62 9.58 -7.19 -11.07
N GLU A 63 10.45 -6.80 -10.14
CA GLU A 63 10.47 -7.32 -8.74
C GLU A 63 9.41 -6.67 -7.82
N ARG A 64 8.86 -5.51 -8.18
CA ARG A 64 7.76 -4.89 -7.42
C ARG A 64 6.48 -5.67 -7.67
N GLY A 65 5.58 -5.73 -6.69
CA GLY A 65 4.27 -6.35 -6.91
C GLY A 65 3.39 -5.52 -7.85
N TYR A 66 2.76 -6.16 -8.85
CA TYR A 66 1.86 -5.47 -9.79
C TYR A 66 0.70 -4.74 -9.09
N GLN A 67 0.24 -5.25 -7.94
CA GLN A 67 -0.77 -4.61 -7.10
C GLN A 67 -0.32 -3.24 -6.58
N THR A 68 0.96 -3.08 -6.22
CA THR A 68 1.51 -1.80 -5.76
C THR A 68 1.43 -0.74 -6.86
N LEU A 69 1.71 -1.13 -8.11
CA LEU A 69 1.61 -0.21 -9.25
C LEU A 69 0.17 0.18 -9.56
N ILE A 70 -0.78 -0.75 -9.44
CA ILE A 70 -2.20 -0.45 -9.59
C ILE A 70 -2.65 0.55 -8.53
N ASN A 71 -2.33 0.32 -7.26
CA ASN A 71 -2.66 1.26 -6.19
C ASN A 71 -2.04 2.64 -6.40
N GLN A 72 -0.79 2.70 -6.86
CA GLN A 72 -0.14 3.96 -7.19
C GLN A 72 -0.87 4.71 -8.32
N ALA A 73 -1.32 4.02 -9.36
CA ALA A 73 -2.10 4.61 -10.44
C ALA A 73 -3.45 5.16 -9.94
N LEU A 74 -4.12 4.43 -9.04
CA LEU A 74 -5.36 4.90 -8.39
C LEU A 74 -5.12 6.15 -7.55
N HIS A 75 -4.04 6.21 -6.78
CA HIS A 75 -3.66 7.42 -6.03
C HIS A 75 -3.42 8.61 -6.96
N GLN A 76 -2.72 8.41 -8.08
CA GLN A 76 -2.48 9.47 -9.06
C GLN A 76 -3.78 10.00 -9.67
N ALA A 77 -4.72 9.12 -10.00
CA ALA A 77 -6.04 9.52 -10.50
C ALA A 77 -6.80 10.36 -9.48
N MET A 78 -6.83 9.93 -8.21
CA MET A 78 -7.47 10.69 -7.12
C MET A 78 -6.86 12.08 -6.95
N THR A 79 -5.53 12.19 -6.95
CA THR A 79 -4.86 13.49 -6.84
C THR A 79 -5.15 14.38 -8.04
N GLY A 80 -5.20 13.82 -9.25
CA GLY A 80 -5.56 14.56 -10.46
C GLY A 80 -6.97 15.16 -10.38
N GLU A 81 -7.96 14.36 -9.99
CA GLU A 81 -9.35 14.82 -9.81
C GLU A 81 -9.47 15.94 -8.77
N GLN A 82 -8.77 15.82 -7.64
CA GLN A 82 -8.75 16.85 -6.58
C GLN A 82 -8.13 18.17 -7.05
N ILE A 83 -7.03 18.11 -7.79
CA ILE A 83 -6.37 19.30 -8.35
C ILE A 83 -7.29 19.98 -9.37
N GLU A 84 -7.93 19.23 -10.26
CA GLU A 84 -8.86 19.79 -11.24
C GLU A 84 -10.03 20.51 -10.57
N ALA A 85 -10.65 19.88 -9.56
CA ALA A 85 -11.75 20.46 -8.81
C ALA A 85 -11.32 21.75 -8.08
N THR A 86 -10.13 21.74 -7.48
CA THR A 86 -9.56 22.91 -6.80
C THR A 86 -9.30 24.04 -7.79
N LEU A 87 -8.72 23.72 -8.95
CA LEU A 87 -8.41 24.71 -9.99
C LEU A 87 -9.67 25.34 -10.58
N ARG A 88 -10.71 24.55 -10.85
CA ARG A 88 -12.01 25.06 -11.32
C ARG A 88 -12.65 26.00 -10.30
N ARG A 89 -12.52 25.71 -9.00
CA ARG A 89 -13.02 26.57 -7.93
C ARG A 89 -12.27 27.90 -7.92
N VAL A 90 -10.93 27.87 -7.90
CA VAL A 90 -10.10 29.09 -7.88
C VAL A 90 -10.38 29.94 -9.12
N ILE A 91 -10.40 29.37 -10.33
CA ILE A 91 -10.71 30.12 -11.55
C ILE A 91 -12.09 30.81 -11.46
N ARG A 92 -13.10 30.12 -10.92
CA ARG A 92 -14.44 30.71 -10.74
C ARG A 92 -14.43 31.84 -9.73
N GLU A 93 -13.69 31.70 -8.62
CA GLU A 93 -13.55 32.74 -7.60
C GLU A 93 -12.89 34.00 -8.19
N GLU A 94 -11.80 33.86 -8.96
CA GLU A 94 -11.11 34.99 -9.59
C GLU A 94 -11.96 35.68 -10.68
N LEU A 95 -12.76 34.92 -11.44
CA LEU A 95 -13.67 35.48 -12.46
C LEU A 95 -14.89 36.20 -11.89
N HIS A 96 -15.30 35.91 -10.65
CA HIS A 96 -16.42 36.58 -9.97
C HIS A 96 -15.98 37.71 -9.02
N ALA A 97 -14.69 37.76 -8.67
CA ALA A 97 -14.11 38.85 -7.88
C ALA A 97 -13.73 40.08 -8.72
N THR A 98 -13.90 40.01 -10.04
CA THR A 98 -13.68 41.10 -11.01
C THR A 98 -15.02 41.64 -11.51
#